data_AF-A0A9J6DUY2-F1
#
_entry.id   AF-A0A9J6DUY2-F1
#
_cell.length_a   1.000
_cell.length_b   1.000
_cell.length_c   1.000
_cell.angle_alpha   90.00
_cell.angle_beta   90.00
_cell.angle_gamma   90.00
#
_symmetry.space_group_name_H-M   'P 1'
#
loop_
_entity.id
_entity.type
_entity.pdbx_description
1 polymer ?
#
loop_
_entity_poly.entity_id
_entity_poly.type
_entity_poly.pdbx_seq_one_letter_code
_entity_poly.pdbx_strand_id
1 'polypeptide(L)'
;MRQRSFLRDALNCPVAETSTSSTRVSVEGIEIMANIFDLSGHPVFKIVRTEFYSNIDAVLLVYDISDSSSSGERAEALERWLHEMAEGMDNTSVVCVVCGNKSDRRARVQNKDVERWVDMHKFSHFVVSALNGIGIREMFQSLLMQVLKVQETGRDPIALWSSCNYSKEELQAVHQVRWSRSEYEKLGLDQRASKDDINRSYRRLAVLLHPDKSTAPGCEEAFKMLVAARTALLKRVVH
;
A
#
# COMPACT_ATOMS: atom_id res chain seq x y z
N MET A 1 -19.32 25.19 5.62
CA MET A 1 -18.88 24.32 6.74
C MET A 1 -19.20 22.87 6.39
N ARG A 2 -18.27 22.15 5.75
CA ARG A 2 -18.45 20.72 5.46
C ARG A 2 -17.80 19.93 6.58
N GLN A 3 -18.59 19.47 7.54
CA GLN A 3 -18.22 18.30 8.35
C GLN A 3 -18.05 17.13 7.37
N ARG A 4 -16.82 16.66 7.17
CA ARG A 4 -16.56 15.37 6.53
C ARG A 4 -16.27 14.39 7.65
N SER A 5 -17.31 13.68 8.07
CA SER A 5 -17.21 12.48 8.88
C SER A 5 -16.46 11.41 8.08
N PHE A 6 -15.28 11.01 8.54
CA PHE A 6 -14.61 9.79 8.11
C PHE A 6 -15.03 8.69 9.07
N LEU A 7 -16.10 7.96 8.72
CA LEU A 7 -16.57 6.78 9.45
C LEU A 7 -16.98 5.73 8.44
N ARG A 8 -16.57 4.48 8.67
CA ARG A 8 -17.56 3.41 8.80
C ARG A 8 -17.04 2.24 9.61
N ASP A 9 -17.87 1.84 10.57
CA ASP A 9 -17.79 0.59 11.33
C ASP A 9 -17.81 -0.64 10.41
N ALA A 10 -17.04 -1.66 10.79
CA ALA A 10 -17.34 -3.06 10.53
C ALA A 10 -16.98 -3.89 11.77
N LEU A 11 -17.94 -4.72 12.19
CA LEU A 11 -18.01 -5.49 13.43
C LEU A 11 -17.07 -6.72 13.45
N ASN A 12 -16.61 -7.05 14.67
CA ASN A 12 -16.21 -8.38 15.21
C ASN A 12 -15.15 -9.23 14.47
N CYS A 13 -13.93 -9.30 15.04
CA CYS A 13 -13.22 -10.56 15.40
C CYS A 13 -11.91 -10.24 16.16
N PRO A 14 -11.34 -11.16 16.97
CA PRO A 14 -10.47 -10.84 18.11
C PRO A 14 -9.06 -10.43 17.66
N VAL A 15 -8.70 -9.15 17.80
CA VAL A 15 -7.35 -8.66 17.49
C VAL A 15 -6.58 -8.42 18.78
N ALA A 16 -5.87 -9.44 19.23
CA ALA A 16 -4.66 -9.17 20.00
C ALA A 16 -3.59 -8.73 18.97
N GLU A 17 -2.87 -7.64 19.25
CA GLU A 17 -1.68 -7.16 18.52
C GLU A 17 -1.81 -6.10 17.40
N THR A 18 -2.95 -5.41 17.25
CA THR A 18 -2.97 -4.10 16.56
C THR A 18 -3.41 -3.01 17.51
N SER A 19 -2.69 -1.89 17.56
CA SER A 19 -3.05 -0.74 18.38
C SER A 19 -3.59 0.35 17.48
N THR A 20 -4.82 0.81 17.74
CA THR A 20 -5.42 1.91 16.99
C THR A 20 -5.49 3.13 17.90
N SER A 21 -5.02 4.27 17.41
CA SER A 21 -5.10 5.54 18.12
C SER A 21 -5.61 6.63 17.18
N SER A 22 -6.50 7.47 17.68
CA SER A 22 -7.00 8.63 16.94
C SER A 22 -6.55 9.90 17.65
N THR A 23 -5.86 10.78 16.91
CA THR A 23 -5.39 12.05 17.43
C THR A 23 -5.80 13.20 16.52
N ARG A 24 -5.97 14.39 17.10
CA ARG A 24 -6.26 15.62 16.35
C ARG A 24 -4.98 16.44 16.23
N VAL A 25 -4.61 16.78 15.01
CA VAL A 25 -3.42 17.57 14.70
C VAL A 25 -3.84 18.75 13.84
N SER A 26 -3.36 19.95 14.17
CA SER A 26 -3.54 21.12 13.31
C SER A 26 -2.32 21.28 12.41
N VAL A 27 -2.54 21.27 11.09
CA VAL A 27 -1.51 21.47 10.07
C VAL A 27 -2.00 22.58 9.14
N GLU A 28 -1.23 23.66 9.00
CA GLU A 28 -1.61 24.86 8.21
C GLU A 28 -2.98 25.46 8.56
N GLY A 29 -3.38 25.38 9.84
CA GLY A 29 -4.69 25.85 10.30
C GLY A 29 -5.86 24.92 9.95
N ILE A 30 -5.60 23.79 9.29
CA ILE A 30 -6.56 22.72 9.05
C ILE A 30 -6.47 21.73 10.22
N GLU A 31 -7.58 21.48 10.88
CA GLU A 31 -7.67 20.39 11.86
C GLU A 31 -7.86 19.06 11.15
N ILE A 32 -6.91 18.15 11.34
CA ILE A 32 -6.90 16.80 10.79
C ILE A 32 -7.12 15.82 11.93
N MET A 33 -8.02 14.87 11.73
CA MET A 33 -8.13 13.68 12.57
C MET A 33 -7.27 12.58 11.96
N ALA A 34 -6.13 12.29 12.59
CA ALA A 34 -5.25 11.22 12.17
C ALA A 34 -5.62 9.93 12.90
N ASN A 35 -5.99 8.90 12.14
CA ASN A 35 -6.17 7.54 12.62
C ASN A 35 -4.87 6.77 12.35
N ILE A 36 -4.24 6.30 13.42
CA ILE A 36 -2.96 5.61 13.36
C ILE A 36 -3.21 4.15 13.69
N PHE A 37 -2.80 3.28 12.77
CA PHE A 37 -2.84 1.83 12.94
C PHE A 37 -1.41 1.33 13.15
N ASP A 38 -1.11 0.86 14.36
CA ASP A 38 0.14 0.17 14.67
C ASP A 38 -0.04 -1.33 14.39
N LEU A 39 0.75 -1.82 13.43
CA LEU A 39 0.64 -3.18 12.90
C LEU A 39 1.84 -4.02 13.34
N SER A 40 1.58 -5.22 13.86
CA SER A 40 2.63 -6.17 14.24
C SER A 40 3.48 -6.57 13.03
N GLY A 41 4.80 -6.43 13.15
CA GLY A 41 5.76 -6.80 12.11
C GLY A 41 5.99 -8.31 11.95
N HIS A 42 5.40 -9.14 12.82
CA HIS A 42 5.64 -10.57 12.79
C HIS A 42 4.90 -11.24 11.61
N PRO A 43 5.53 -12.14 10.82
CA PRO A 43 4.95 -12.69 9.59
C PRO A 43 3.59 -13.38 9.77
N VAL A 44 3.34 -13.99 10.94
CA VAL A 44 2.08 -14.65 11.29
C VAL A 44 0.86 -13.71 11.19
N PHE A 45 1.05 -12.40 11.36
CA PHE A 45 -0.03 -11.42 11.28
C PHE A 45 -0.24 -10.85 9.87
N LYS A 46 0.40 -11.39 8.82
CA LYS A 46 0.23 -10.92 7.43
C LYS A 46 -1.25 -10.83 7.02
N ILE A 47 -2.03 -11.86 7.34
CA ILE A 47 -3.47 -11.90 7.01
C ILE A 47 -4.21 -10.76 7.73
N VAL A 48 -3.94 -10.57 9.02
CA VAL A 48 -4.57 -9.51 9.82
C VAL A 48 -4.21 -8.13 9.26
N ARG A 49 -2.93 -7.88 8.93
CA ARG A 49 -2.46 -6.61 8.37
C ARG A 49 -3.09 -6.26 7.03
N THR A 50 -3.32 -7.27 6.19
CA THR A 50 -3.84 -7.06 4.83
C THR A 50 -5.20 -6.37 4.84
N GLU A 51 -6.04 -6.60 5.85
CA GLU A 51 -7.33 -5.93 6.01
C GLU A 51 -7.17 -4.41 6.28
N PHE A 52 -6.07 -3.99 6.91
CA PHE A 52 -5.79 -2.59 7.25
C PHE A 52 -5.08 -1.81 6.15
N TYR A 53 -4.67 -2.45 5.06
CA TYR A 53 -4.05 -1.76 3.92
C TYR A 53 -5.09 -1.11 2.98
N SER A 54 -6.37 -1.40 3.17
CA SER A 54 -7.44 -0.76 2.41
C SER A 54 -7.71 0.68 2.89
N ASN A 55 -7.95 1.59 1.96
CA ASN A 55 -8.35 2.97 2.21
C ASN A 55 -7.41 3.76 3.14
N ILE A 56 -6.10 3.59 2.97
CA ILE A 56 -5.06 4.34 3.68
C ILE A 56 -4.57 5.52 2.84
N ASP A 57 -4.30 6.65 3.50
CA ASP A 57 -3.76 7.86 2.85
C ASP A 57 -2.23 7.93 2.91
N ALA A 58 -1.64 7.30 3.93
CA ALA A 58 -0.22 7.38 4.23
C ALA A 58 0.31 6.12 4.92
N VAL A 59 1.59 5.83 4.70
CA VAL A 59 2.34 4.75 5.31
C VAL A 59 3.66 5.26 5.88
N LEU A 60 4.00 4.74 7.06
CA LEU A 60 5.31 4.91 7.68
C LEU A 60 6.05 3.57 7.69
N LEU A 61 7.12 3.48 6.89
CA LEU A 61 8.04 2.35 6.87
C LEU A 61 9.17 2.59 7.87
N VAL A 62 9.20 1.83 8.96
CA VAL A 62 10.16 2.03 10.05
C VAL A 62 11.19 0.90 10.07
N TYR A 63 12.48 1.25 10.13
CA TYR A 63 13.56 0.29 10.37
C TYR A 63 14.44 0.75 11.53
N ASP A 64 15.17 -0.18 12.14
CA ASP A 64 16.13 0.12 13.21
C ASP A 64 17.51 0.45 12.61
N ILE A 65 18.01 1.67 12.86
CA ILE A 65 19.31 2.13 12.37
C ILE A 65 20.50 1.49 13.11
N SER A 66 20.25 0.98 14.32
CA SER A 66 21.26 0.40 15.21
C SER A 66 21.40 -1.10 15.08
N ASP A 67 20.53 -1.71 14.28
CA ASP A 67 20.49 -3.14 14.10
C ASP A 67 21.81 -3.64 13.47
N SER A 68 22.18 -4.89 13.75
CA SER A 68 23.45 -5.46 13.28
C SER A 68 23.42 -5.97 11.84
N SER A 69 22.23 -6.05 11.23
CA SER A 69 22.08 -6.47 9.83
C SER A 69 22.85 -5.57 8.87
N SER A 70 23.17 -6.08 7.68
CA SER A 70 23.78 -5.28 6.63
C SER A 70 22.81 -4.22 6.08
N SER A 71 23.33 -3.19 5.41
CA SER A 71 22.49 -2.19 4.75
C SER A 71 21.62 -2.78 3.64
N GLY A 72 22.13 -3.82 2.94
CA GLY A 72 21.39 -4.55 1.92
C GLY A 72 20.17 -5.29 2.48
N GLU A 73 20.35 -6.07 3.57
CA GLU A 73 19.24 -6.79 4.22
C GLU A 73 18.13 -5.85 4.71
N ARG A 74 18.49 -4.64 5.17
CA ARG A 74 17.49 -3.63 5.54
C ARG A 74 16.70 -3.13 4.33
N ALA A 75 17.38 -2.84 3.23
CA ALA A 75 16.74 -2.41 2.00
C ALA A 75 15.82 -3.51 1.45
N GLU A 76 16.27 -4.77 1.47
CA GLU A 76 15.44 -5.92 1.08
C GLU A 76 14.23 -6.11 1.99
N ALA A 77 14.37 -5.88 3.30
CA ALA A 77 13.24 -5.92 4.21
C ALA A 77 12.23 -4.81 3.91
N LEU A 78 12.69 -3.59 3.62
CA LEU A 78 11.83 -2.46 3.21
C LEU A 78 11.11 -2.76 1.89
N GLU A 79 11.80 -3.31 0.90
CA GLU A 79 11.23 -3.77 -0.37
C GLU A 79 10.12 -4.83 -0.15
N ARG A 80 10.39 -5.81 0.71
CA ARG A 80 9.40 -6.85 1.04
C ARG A 80 8.15 -6.26 1.69
N TRP A 81 8.30 -5.30 2.59
CA TRP A 81 7.17 -4.59 3.20
C TRP A 81 6.41 -3.77 2.16
N LEU A 82 7.13 -3.08 1.26
CA LEU A 82 6.54 -2.33 0.16
C LEU A 82 5.66 -3.21 -0.72
N HIS A 83 6.18 -4.38 -1.12
CA HIS A 83 5.43 -5.37 -1.88
C HIS A 83 4.20 -5.88 -1.13
N GLU A 84 4.34 -6.25 0.15
CA GLU A 84 3.20 -6.73 0.95
C GLU A 84 2.07 -5.70 1.01
N MET A 85 2.43 -4.43 1.22
CA MET A 85 1.45 -3.34 1.27
C MET A 85 0.81 -3.11 -0.09
N ALA A 86 1.59 -3.12 -1.17
CA ALA A 86 1.07 -2.99 -2.53
C ALA A 86 0.11 -4.13 -2.92
N GLU A 87 0.22 -5.33 -2.32
CA GLU A 87 -0.77 -6.41 -2.50
C GLU A 87 -2.13 -6.10 -1.86
N GLY A 88 -2.13 -5.39 -0.73
CA GLY A 88 -3.33 -5.12 0.07
C GLY A 88 -3.96 -3.74 -0.18
N MET A 89 -3.24 -2.82 -0.82
CA MET A 89 -3.72 -1.47 -1.10
C MET A 89 -4.70 -1.44 -2.27
N ASP A 90 -5.81 -0.74 -2.08
CA ASP A 90 -6.80 -0.40 -3.09
C ASP A 90 -6.55 0.94 -3.77
N ASN A 91 -5.93 1.84 -3.03
CA ASN A 91 -5.56 3.16 -3.48
C ASN A 91 -4.11 3.18 -3.97
N THR A 92 -3.89 3.80 -5.13
CA THR A 92 -2.56 3.99 -5.71
C THR A 92 -1.90 5.30 -5.30
N SER A 93 -2.64 6.16 -4.60
CA SER A 93 -2.25 7.53 -4.25
C SER A 93 -1.91 7.64 -2.75
N VAL A 94 -1.10 6.72 -2.25
CA VAL A 94 -0.71 6.65 -0.84
C VAL A 94 0.68 7.28 -0.65
N VAL A 95 0.82 8.14 0.35
CA VAL A 95 2.10 8.78 0.68
C VAL A 95 2.96 7.82 1.49
N CYS A 96 4.21 7.59 1.06
CA CYS A 96 5.15 6.74 1.80
C CYS A 96 6.30 7.56 2.38
N VAL A 97 6.56 7.38 3.69
CA VAL A 97 7.68 7.97 4.40
C VAL A 97 8.47 6.89 5.13
N VAL A 98 9.78 6.90 4.95
CA VAL A 98 10.71 5.90 5.50
C VAL A 98 11.44 6.49 6.70
N CYS A 99 11.45 5.77 7.81
CA CYS A 99 11.96 6.22 9.10
C CYS A 99 13.07 5.29 9.61
N GLY A 100 14.30 5.80 9.70
CA GLY A 100 15.38 5.16 10.45
C GLY A 100 15.25 5.49 11.93
N ASN A 101 14.65 4.60 12.71
CA ASN A 101 14.40 4.78 14.14
C ASN A 101 15.62 4.35 14.99
N LYS A 102 15.60 4.72 16.28
CA LYS A 102 16.64 4.48 17.30
C LYS A 102 17.98 5.18 17.03
N SER A 103 17.91 6.37 16.44
CA SER A 103 19.09 7.22 16.19
C SER A 103 19.84 7.67 17.45
N ASP A 104 19.24 7.51 18.63
CA ASP A 104 19.87 7.72 19.94
C ASP A 104 20.99 6.71 20.24
N ARG A 105 21.00 5.55 19.56
CA ARG A 105 22.02 4.51 19.79
C ARG A 105 23.32 4.85 19.07
N ARG A 106 24.45 4.64 19.76
CA ARG A 106 25.80 4.99 19.27
C ARG A 106 26.29 4.16 18.08
N ALA A 107 25.79 2.94 17.90
CA ALA A 107 26.16 2.08 16.78
C ALA A 107 25.44 2.53 15.51
N ARG A 108 25.99 3.54 14.83
CA ARG A 108 25.45 3.99 13.55
C ARG A 108 26.06 3.13 12.44
N VAL A 109 25.30 2.15 11.96
CA VAL A 109 25.70 1.33 10.81
C VAL A 109 25.58 2.17 9.53
N GLN A 110 26.43 1.95 8.53
CA GLN A 110 26.26 2.59 7.22
C GLN A 110 24.92 2.15 6.62
N ASN A 111 24.11 3.11 6.15
CA ASN A 111 22.79 2.83 5.55
C ASN A 111 22.74 3.21 4.07
N LYS A 112 23.89 3.12 3.38
CA LYS A 112 24.02 3.55 1.97
C LYS A 112 23.01 2.87 1.04
N ASP A 113 22.73 1.58 1.25
CA ASP A 113 21.77 0.86 0.40
C ASP A 113 20.32 1.28 0.68
N VAL A 114 20.00 1.62 1.94
CA VAL A 114 18.70 2.19 2.28
C VAL A 114 18.53 3.58 1.69
N GLU A 115 19.56 4.44 1.78
CA GLU A 115 19.56 5.77 1.16
C GLU A 115 19.36 5.66 -0.36
N ARG A 116 20.10 4.77 -1.04
CA ARG A 116 19.91 4.48 -2.47
C ARG A 116 18.51 3.96 -2.77
N TRP A 117 17.97 3.08 -1.93
CA TRP A 117 16.64 2.52 -2.10
C TRP A 117 15.57 3.61 -1.98
N VAL A 118 15.69 4.51 -1.00
CA VAL A 118 14.79 5.66 -0.85
C VAL A 118 14.92 6.64 -2.02
N ASP A 119 16.14 6.95 -2.46
CA ASP A 119 16.39 7.84 -3.60
C ASP A 119 15.86 7.26 -4.92
N MET A 120 15.97 5.94 -5.10
CA MET A 120 15.37 5.21 -6.21
C MET A 120 13.85 5.32 -6.15
N HIS A 121 13.28 5.15 -4.95
CA HIS A 121 11.84 5.19 -4.74
C HIS A 121 11.23 6.59 -4.65
N LYS A 122 12.06 7.63 -4.53
CA LYS A 122 11.67 9.02 -4.29
C LYS A 122 10.86 9.21 -3.00
N PHE A 123 11.00 8.30 -2.03
CA PHE A 123 10.33 8.45 -0.74
C PHE A 123 11.02 9.50 0.12
N SER A 124 10.29 10.07 1.08
CA SER A 124 10.93 10.93 2.09
C SER A 124 11.60 10.04 3.14
N HIS A 125 12.86 10.31 3.47
CA HIS A 125 13.59 9.60 4.52
C HIS A 125 13.83 10.51 5.72
N PHE A 126 13.51 10.02 6.92
CA PHE A 126 13.81 10.70 8.17
C PHE A 126 14.56 9.79 9.13
N VAL A 127 15.55 10.34 9.81
CA VAL A 127 16.22 9.69 10.92
C VAL A 127 15.58 10.20 12.20
N VAL A 128 14.99 9.29 12.97
CA VAL A 128 14.17 9.63 14.14
C VAL A 128 14.61 8.86 15.38
N SER A 129 14.21 9.31 16.55
CA SER A 129 14.28 8.51 17.78
C SER A 129 12.98 8.65 18.55
N ALA A 130 12.24 7.55 18.63
CA ALA A 130 11.04 7.46 19.44
C ALA A 130 11.32 7.60 20.95
N LEU A 131 12.56 7.38 21.40
CA LEU A 131 12.93 7.46 22.82
C LEU A 131 12.99 8.90 23.33
N ASN A 132 13.60 9.80 22.54
CA ASN A 132 13.82 11.19 22.93
C ASN A 132 13.01 12.19 22.09
N GLY A 133 12.22 11.70 21.13
CA GLY A 133 11.35 12.52 20.28
C GLY A 133 12.05 13.24 19.13
N ILE A 134 13.36 13.00 18.90
CA ILE A 134 14.10 13.66 17.83
C ILE A 134 13.53 13.28 16.46
N GLY A 135 13.25 14.28 15.62
CA GLY A 135 12.81 14.12 14.24
C GLY A 135 11.36 13.64 14.07
N ILE A 136 10.67 13.28 15.15
CA ILE A 136 9.30 12.75 15.11
C ILE A 136 8.32 13.82 14.62
N ARG A 137 8.43 15.05 15.15
CA ARG A 137 7.52 16.14 14.81
C ARG A 137 7.67 16.54 13.35
N GLU A 138 8.90 16.72 12.89
CA GLU A 138 9.25 17.11 11.53
C GLU A 138 8.79 16.04 10.52
N MET A 139 9.00 14.77 10.87
CA MET A 139 8.55 13.64 10.06
C MET A 139 7.02 13.62 9.91
N PHE A 140 6.27 13.69 11.02
CA PHE A 140 4.80 13.69 10.96
C PHE A 140 4.24 14.92 10.25
N GLN A 141 4.84 16.10 10.46
CA GLN A 141 4.43 17.31 9.77
C GLN A 141 4.64 17.18 8.26
N SER A 142 5.79 16.67 7.82
CA SER A 142 6.06 16.41 6.40
C SER A 142 5.08 15.39 5.80
N LEU A 143 4.78 14.31 6.53
CA LEU A 143 3.83 13.28 6.10
C LEU A 143 2.43 13.89 5.86
N LEU A 144 1.89 14.59 6.85
CA LEU A 144 0.55 15.17 6.77
C LEU A 144 0.46 16.25 5.68
N MET A 145 1.50 17.06 5.51
CA MET A 145 1.60 18.04 4.42
C MET A 145 1.55 17.38 3.04
N GLN A 146 2.24 16.26 2.85
CA GLN A 146 2.20 15.51 1.59
C GLN A 146 0.82 14.94 1.33
N VAL A 147 0.15 14.38 2.35
CA VAL A 147 -1.23 13.87 2.23
C VAL A 147 -2.20 14.99 1.86
N LEU A 148 -2.13 16.15 2.51
CA LEU A 148 -2.99 17.30 2.18
C LEU A 148 -2.80 17.74 0.73
N LYS A 149 -1.55 17.86 0.28
CA LYS A 149 -1.23 18.28 -1.09
C LYS A 149 -1.81 17.35 -2.16
N VAL A 150 -1.85 16.05 -1.87
CA VAL A 150 -2.46 15.03 -2.74
C VAL A 150 -3.96 15.24 -2.86
N GLN A 151 -4.60 15.45 -1.71
CA GLN A 151 -6.03 15.67 -1.63
C GLN A 151 -6.45 16.97 -2.35
N GLU A 152 -5.62 18.02 -2.28
CA GLU A 152 -5.89 19.29 -2.96
C GLU A 152 -5.66 19.23 -4.48
N THR A 153 -4.55 18.62 -4.91
CA THR A 153 -4.16 18.63 -6.32
C THR A 153 -4.85 17.55 -7.15
N GLY A 154 -5.43 16.52 -6.49
CA GLY A 154 -5.95 15.32 -7.15
C GLY A 154 -4.90 14.56 -7.95
N ARG A 155 -3.61 14.92 -7.78
CA ARG A 155 -2.46 14.26 -8.42
C ARG A 155 -1.90 13.24 -7.45
N ASP A 156 -1.47 12.11 -7.99
CA ASP A 156 -0.79 11.07 -7.23
C ASP A 156 0.40 11.69 -6.48
N PRO A 157 0.49 11.57 -5.14
CA PRO A 157 1.76 11.76 -4.46
C PRO A 157 2.68 10.75 -5.09
N ILE A 158 3.94 11.13 -5.34
CA ILE A 158 5.07 10.25 -5.70
C ILE A 158 4.65 8.81 -5.56
N ALA A 159 4.16 8.29 -6.68
CA ALA A 159 3.32 7.13 -6.65
C ALA A 159 4.19 6.01 -6.13
N LEU A 160 3.76 5.31 -5.08
CA LEU A 160 4.46 4.12 -4.58
C LEU A 160 4.93 3.22 -5.74
N TRP A 161 4.14 3.19 -6.82
CA TRP A 161 4.35 2.47 -8.07
C TRP A 161 5.23 3.14 -9.14
N SER A 162 5.55 4.44 -9.06
CA SER A 162 6.48 5.10 -10.02
C SER A 162 7.91 4.55 -9.95
N SER A 163 8.19 3.82 -8.89
CA SER A 163 9.51 3.31 -8.53
C SER A 163 9.61 1.79 -8.59
N CYS A 164 8.48 1.12 -8.79
CA CYS A 164 8.44 -0.32 -8.95
C CYS A 164 8.52 -0.68 -10.44
N ASN A 165 9.06 -1.86 -10.77
CA ASN A 165 9.15 -2.36 -12.15
C ASN A 165 7.80 -2.72 -12.80
N TYR A 166 6.69 -2.23 -12.26
CA TYR A 166 5.34 -2.46 -12.73
C TYR A 166 4.56 -1.14 -12.80
N SER A 167 3.73 -1.01 -13.82
CA SER A 167 2.90 0.15 -14.11
C SER A 167 1.71 0.28 -13.16
N LYS A 168 1.17 1.50 -13.07
CA LYS A 168 -0.08 1.79 -12.35
C LYS A 168 -1.22 0.88 -12.84
N GLU A 169 -1.28 0.67 -14.16
CA GLU A 169 -2.28 -0.14 -14.83
C GLU A 169 -2.21 -1.61 -14.43
N GLU A 170 -1.00 -2.17 -14.26
CA GLU A 170 -0.80 -3.55 -13.79
C GLU A 170 -1.29 -3.71 -12.35
N LEU A 171 -0.93 -2.79 -11.47
CA LEU A 171 -1.36 -2.85 -10.06
C LEU A 171 -2.87 -2.67 -9.92
N GLN A 172 -3.46 -1.73 -10.65
CA GLN A 172 -4.92 -1.55 -10.68
C GLN A 172 -5.64 -2.78 -11.21
N ALA A 173 -5.09 -3.45 -12.22
CA ALA A 173 -5.63 -4.71 -12.73
C ALA A 173 -5.54 -5.84 -11.68
N VAL A 174 -4.42 -5.95 -10.95
CA VAL A 174 -4.28 -6.89 -9.83
C VAL A 174 -5.34 -6.61 -8.78
N HIS A 175 -5.45 -5.36 -8.35
CA HIS A 175 -6.38 -4.94 -7.32
C HIS A 175 -7.84 -5.22 -7.71
N GLN A 176 -8.23 -4.81 -8.93
CA GLN A 176 -9.57 -5.05 -9.46
C GLN A 176 -9.92 -6.54 -9.45
N VAL A 177 -9.02 -7.41 -9.91
CA VAL A 177 -9.31 -8.84 -9.98
C VAL A 177 -9.38 -9.49 -8.60
N ARG A 178 -8.56 -9.05 -7.65
CA ARG A 178 -8.50 -9.64 -6.31
C ARG A 178 -9.65 -9.20 -5.41
N TRP A 179 -10.02 -7.92 -5.46
CA TRP A 179 -10.92 -7.33 -4.47
C TRP A 179 -12.34 -7.09 -4.98
N SER A 180 -12.59 -7.29 -6.27
CA SER A 180 -13.95 -7.24 -6.81
C SER A 180 -14.79 -8.42 -6.32
N ARG A 181 -16.06 -8.15 -6.02
CA ARG A 181 -16.99 -9.15 -5.47
C ARG A 181 -17.62 -10.00 -6.57
N SER A 182 -17.89 -9.41 -7.73
CA SER A 182 -18.48 -10.12 -8.89
C SER A 182 -17.43 -10.55 -9.91
N GLU A 183 -17.67 -11.66 -10.61
CA GLU A 183 -16.81 -12.07 -11.74
C GLU A 183 -16.83 -11.05 -12.90
N TYR A 184 -17.96 -10.37 -13.12
CA TYR A 184 -18.06 -9.31 -14.13
C TYR A 184 -17.21 -8.10 -13.73
N GLU A 185 -17.26 -7.68 -12.47
CA GLU A 185 -16.44 -6.59 -11.91
C GLU A 185 -14.94 -6.91 -11.97
N LYS A 186 -14.53 -8.16 -11.69
CA LYS A 186 -13.13 -8.60 -11.83
C LYS A 186 -12.60 -8.36 -13.25
N LEU A 187 -13.45 -8.53 -14.26
CA LEU A 187 -13.13 -8.27 -15.66
C LEU A 187 -13.42 -6.82 -16.09
N GLY A 188 -13.89 -5.95 -15.19
CA GLY A 188 -14.25 -4.57 -15.52
C GLY A 188 -15.43 -4.47 -16.48
N LEU A 189 -16.37 -5.42 -16.40
CA LEU A 189 -17.52 -5.55 -17.29
C LEU A 189 -18.83 -5.37 -16.53
N ASP A 190 -19.85 -4.93 -17.26
CA ASP A 190 -21.23 -4.93 -16.81
C ASP A 190 -21.82 -6.36 -16.88
N GLN A 191 -22.84 -6.66 -16.06
CA GLN A 191 -23.52 -7.96 -16.07
C GLN A 191 -24.19 -8.31 -17.41
N ARG A 192 -24.42 -7.32 -18.28
CA ARG A 192 -24.98 -7.48 -19.63
C ARG A 192 -23.91 -7.76 -20.70
N ALA A 193 -22.64 -7.90 -20.33
CA ALA A 193 -21.55 -8.09 -21.29
C ALA A 193 -21.66 -9.41 -22.07
N SER A 194 -21.34 -9.36 -23.36
CA SER A 194 -21.41 -10.53 -24.24
C SER A 194 -20.22 -11.48 -24.05
N LYS A 195 -20.32 -12.68 -24.60
CA LYS A 195 -19.22 -13.66 -24.65
C LYS A 195 -17.94 -13.07 -25.28
N ASP A 196 -18.11 -12.20 -26.28
CA ASP A 196 -16.99 -11.57 -26.97
C ASP A 196 -16.34 -10.48 -26.12
N ASP A 197 -17.13 -9.73 -25.35
CA ASP A 197 -16.62 -8.72 -24.40
C ASP A 197 -15.83 -9.37 -23.27
N ILE A 198 -16.31 -10.51 -22.75
CA ILE A 198 -15.60 -11.30 -21.73
C ILE A 198 -14.24 -11.75 -22.26
N ASN A 199 -14.19 -12.32 -23.47
CA ASN A 199 -12.92 -12.78 -24.05
C ASN A 199 -11.99 -11.62 -24.39
N ARG A 200 -12.52 -10.46 -24.83
CA ARG A 200 -11.73 -9.26 -25.10
C ARG A 200 -11.11 -8.70 -23.83
N SER A 201 -11.89 -8.54 -22.76
CA SER A 201 -11.39 -8.04 -21.49
C SER A 201 -10.37 -9.00 -20.86
N TYR A 202 -10.65 -10.30 -20.90
CA TYR A 202 -9.71 -11.32 -20.42
C TYR A 202 -8.36 -11.24 -21.14
N ARG A 203 -8.32 -11.13 -22.47
CA ARG A 203 -7.05 -11.04 -23.21
C ARG A 203 -6.25 -9.80 -22.82
N ARG A 204 -6.93 -8.65 -22.64
CA ARG A 204 -6.30 -7.41 -22.19
C ARG A 204 -5.68 -7.58 -20.81
N LEU A 205 -6.45 -8.07 -19.83
CA LEU A 205 -5.97 -8.27 -18.46
C LEU A 205 -4.91 -9.38 -18.37
N ALA A 206 -5.02 -10.45 -19.17
CA ALA A 206 -4.05 -11.54 -19.18
C ALA A 206 -2.67 -11.11 -19.70
N VAL A 207 -2.60 -10.16 -20.63
CA VAL A 207 -1.32 -9.59 -21.08
C VAL A 207 -0.69 -8.72 -19.99
N LEU A 208 -1.51 -7.94 -19.28
CA LEU A 208 -1.05 -7.07 -18.19
C LEU A 208 -0.61 -7.87 -16.97
N LEU A 209 -1.32 -8.95 -16.63
CA LEU A 209 -1.11 -9.71 -15.38
C LEU A 209 -0.29 -11.00 -15.58
N HIS A 210 0.30 -11.21 -16.76
CA HIS A 210 1.05 -12.45 -17.01
C HIS A 210 2.28 -12.54 -16.10
N PRO A 211 2.50 -13.65 -15.36
CA PRO A 211 3.62 -13.79 -14.42
C PRO A 211 5.01 -13.55 -15.04
N ASP A 212 5.19 -13.95 -16.31
CA ASP A 212 6.47 -13.74 -17.02
C ASP A 212 6.73 -12.29 -17.43
N LYS A 213 5.70 -11.43 -17.45
CA LYS A 213 5.78 -10.06 -17.96
C LYS A 213 5.61 -9.00 -16.88
N SER A 214 4.78 -9.28 -15.89
CA SER A 214 4.49 -8.37 -14.79
C SER A 214 5.16 -8.85 -13.52
N THR A 215 5.92 -7.96 -12.89
CA THR A 215 6.45 -8.18 -11.53
C THR A 215 5.56 -7.53 -10.47
N ALA A 216 4.31 -7.18 -10.82
CA ALA A 216 3.36 -6.59 -9.89
C ALA A 216 3.05 -7.57 -8.75
N PRO A 217 3.00 -7.10 -7.49
CA PRO A 217 2.84 -7.99 -6.35
C PRO A 217 1.43 -8.59 -6.36
N GLY A 218 1.33 -9.90 -6.12
CA GLY A 218 0.08 -10.64 -6.24
C GLY A 218 -0.42 -10.88 -7.67
N CYS A 219 0.40 -10.63 -8.71
CA CYS A 219 0.02 -10.87 -10.11
C CYS A 219 -0.34 -12.34 -10.37
N GLU A 220 0.37 -13.30 -9.78
CA GLU A 220 0.13 -14.73 -9.98
C GLU A 220 -1.24 -15.16 -9.47
N GLU A 221 -1.60 -14.73 -8.26
CA GLU A 221 -2.91 -15.01 -7.66
C GLU A 221 -4.04 -14.29 -8.40
N ALA A 222 -3.82 -13.02 -8.77
CA ALA A 222 -4.76 -12.29 -9.61
C ALA A 222 -4.98 -13.00 -10.97
N PHE A 223 -3.92 -13.51 -11.59
CA PHE A 223 -4.03 -14.24 -12.86
C PHE A 223 -4.84 -15.54 -12.70
N LYS A 224 -4.62 -16.30 -11.62
CA LYS A 224 -5.44 -17.48 -11.27
C LYS A 224 -6.92 -17.11 -11.11
N MET A 225 -7.21 -16.04 -10.36
CA MET A 225 -8.57 -15.53 -10.17
C MET A 225 -9.22 -15.05 -11.47
N LEU A 226 -8.45 -14.41 -12.36
CA LEU A 226 -8.90 -13.96 -13.68
C LEU A 226 -9.31 -15.15 -14.57
N VAL A 227 -8.50 -16.21 -14.59
CA VAL A 227 -8.80 -17.44 -15.34
C VAL A 227 -10.05 -18.12 -14.80
N ALA A 228 -10.20 -18.19 -13.46
CA ALA A 228 -11.39 -18.72 -12.82
C ALA A 228 -12.65 -17.91 -13.15
N ALA A 229 -12.58 -16.58 -13.07
CA ALA A 229 -13.68 -15.66 -13.39
C ALA A 229 -14.16 -15.82 -14.84
N ARG A 230 -13.24 -15.83 -15.82
CA ARG A 230 -13.59 -16.09 -17.23
C ARG A 230 -14.30 -17.43 -17.40
N THR A 231 -13.79 -18.48 -16.78
CA THR A 231 -14.37 -19.82 -16.89
C THR A 231 -15.78 -19.88 -16.31
N ALA A 232 -16.00 -19.22 -15.17
CA ALA A 232 -17.33 -19.11 -14.55
C ALA A 232 -18.33 -18.35 -15.44
N LEU A 233 -17.91 -17.21 -16.02
CA LEU A 233 -18.79 -16.41 -16.89
C LEU A 233 -19.13 -17.13 -18.19
N LEU A 234 -18.16 -17.77 -18.85
CA LEU A 234 -18.41 -18.50 -20.09
C LEU A 234 -19.36 -19.68 -19.90
N LYS A 235 -19.37 -20.31 -18.71
CA LYS A 235 -20.36 -21.34 -18.37
C LYS A 235 -21.77 -20.74 -18.24
N ARG A 236 -21.91 -19.55 -17.64
CA ARG A 236 -23.20 -18.86 -17.44
C ARG A 236 -23.82 -18.33 -18.73
N VAL A 237 -23.02 -17.96 -19.73
CA VAL A 237 -23.50 -17.39 -21.01
C VAL A 237 -23.87 -18.48 -22.03
N VAL A 238 -23.46 -19.73 -21.79
CA VAL A 238 -23.73 -20.88 -22.69
C VAL A 238 -24.98 -21.68 -22.26
N HIS A 239 -25.63 -21.28 -21.17
CA HIS A 239 -26.91 -21.81 -20.69
C HIS A 239 -27.94 -20.69 -20.64
#